data_AF-A0A4Q2UUK8-F1
#
_entry.id   AF-A0A4Q2UUK8-F1
#
_cell.length_a   1.000
_cell.length_b   1.000
_cell.length_c   1.000
_cell.angle_alpha   90.00
_cell.angle_beta   90.00
_cell.angle_gamma   90.00
#
_symmetry.space_group_name_H-M   'P 1'
#
loop_
_entity.id
_entity.type
_entity.pdbx_description
1 polymer ?
#
loop_
_entity_poly.entity_id
_entity_poly.type
_entity_poly.pdbx_seq_one_letter_code
_entity_poly.pdbx_strand_id
1 'polypeptide(L)'
;MSLDTEVVPAADGTSVQGDLLEAAASPLAMSLQDFVAEFGDELLDSLNRANPPVYTGQARPHRQLVLASLKRKLFGAQAEVVHAVTELLADRGERAAIVNGEMGCGKTTVGIATAAVLHAEGYRRTLVLSPPHLVYKWRREIQETVAGAKVWVLNGPDTLVKLIKLREQLGVPVRGQEFFVLGRVRMRMGFHWKPVFNVRRTRHGDVGACPDCGQVITNLDGEPINPVELEAEDYRRRCSHCAAPLWTLMRPRSLSASDQSTAVFKALQRIPTIGEVTAQKLMKKFGDGFLASMLGDNIHEFINLMDANGELVFSDRQAHRMERAMANMEFGFGEGGYQPSEFVKRYLPQGTFDLLIADEAHEYKNGGSAQGQAMGVLAAKARKTLLLTGTLMGGYGDDLFHLLFRALPGRMIEDGYRPTKSGSMTSAAMAFMRDHGILKDIYSEST
;
A
#
# COMPACT_ATOMS: atom_id res chain seq x y z
N MET A 1 -41.64 13.62 13.05
CA MET A 1 -42.18 14.50 14.09
C MET A 1 -41.03 15.35 14.59
N SER A 2 -41.12 16.66 14.39
CA SER A 2 -40.19 17.66 14.94
C SER A 2 -40.09 17.56 16.45
N LEU A 3 -38.95 18.00 17.00
CA LEU A 3 -38.74 18.58 18.33
C LEU A 3 -37.32 19.18 18.29
N ASP A 4 -37.22 20.46 17.93
CA ASP A 4 -37.25 21.63 18.83
C ASP A 4 -35.89 21.91 19.47
N THR A 5 -35.30 22.98 18.96
CA THR A 5 -34.16 23.73 19.48
C THR A 5 -34.60 24.57 20.67
N GLU A 6 -34.04 24.34 21.85
CA GLU A 6 -33.99 25.35 22.91
C GLU A 6 -32.57 25.86 23.11
N VAL A 7 -32.45 27.17 22.92
CA VAL A 7 -31.28 28.00 23.20
C VAL A 7 -31.42 28.48 24.65
N VAL A 8 -30.35 28.33 25.45
CA VAL A 8 -30.22 28.93 26.79
C VAL A 8 -28.94 29.79 26.80
N PRO A 9 -28.96 31.00 27.41
CA PRO A 9 -28.11 32.12 26.97
C PRO A 9 -26.71 32.12 27.58
N ALA A 10 -25.82 32.83 26.90
CA ALA A 10 -24.52 33.26 27.42
C ALA A 10 -24.69 34.20 28.61
N ALA A 11 -23.99 33.92 29.71
CA ALA A 11 -23.74 34.86 30.78
C ALA A 11 -22.23 35.00 30.97
N ASP A 12 -21.79 36.26 30.87
CA ASP A 12 -20.41 36.71 30.87
C ASP A 12 -19.65 36.43 32.18
N GLY A 13 -18.38 36.06 32.01
CA GLY A 13 -17.23 36.62 32.73
C GLY A 13 -17.19 36.55 34.25
N THR A 14 -16.44 35.58 34.78
CA THR A 14 -15.41 35.86 35.80
C THR A 14 -14.46 34.67 35.93
N SER A 15 -13.17 34.96 35.72
CA SER A 15 -12.04 34.06 35.91
C SER A 15 -11.91 33.63 37.37
N VAL A 16 -12.06 32.34 37.66
CA VAL A 16 -11.52 31.71 38.87
C VAL A 16 -10.50 30.67 38.42
N GLN A 17 -9.33 31.20 38.05
CA GLN A 17 -8.10 30.46 37.89
C GLN A 17 -7.39 30.60 39.23
N GLY A 18 -7.28 29.53 40.00
CA GLY A 18 -6.59 29.54 41.29
C GLY A 18 -6.95 28.34 42.15
N ASP A 19 -5.93 27.56 42.46
CA ASP A 19 -5.85 26.65 43.61
C ASP A 19 -6.60 25.33 43.54
N LEU A 20 -6.19 24.44 42.64
CA LEU A 20 -6.20 23.01 42.93
C LEU A 20 -4.94 22.33 42.36
N LEU A 21 -4.06 21.93 43.28
CA LEU A 21 -2.99 20.92 43.17
C LEU A 21 -1.59 21.38 42.71
N GLU A 22 -0.92 22.23 43.50
CA GLU A 22 0.52 22.03 43.74
C GLU A 22 0.68 20.81 44.66
N ALA A 23 0.76 19.62 44.05
CA ALA A 23 1.25 18.45 44.75
C ALA A 23 2.72 18.71 45.11
N ALA A 24 3.04 18.70 46.41
CA ALA A 24 4.41 18.81 46.89
C ALA A 24 5.31 17.85 46.10
N ALA A 25 6.29 18.41 45.37
CA ALA A 25 7.24 17.62 44.60
C ALA A 25 7.93 16.65 45.56
N SER A 26 7.67 15.35 45.37
CA SER A 26 8.35 14.30 46.10
C SER A 26 9.86 14.50 45.95
N PRO A 27 10.69 14.34 46.99
CA PRO A 27 12.15 14.41 46.87
C PRO A 27 12.73 13.33 45.93
N LEU A 28 11.88 12.43 45.41
CA LEU A 28 12.17 11.43 44.40
C LEU A 28 11.52 11.74 43.03
N ALA A 29 10.88 12.90 42.86
CA ALA A 29 10.29 13.33 41.61
C ALA A 29 11.37 13.95 40.71
N MET A 30 11.85 13.17 39.76
CA MET A 30 12.74 13.61 38.69
C MET A 30 11.96 13.71 37.38
N SER A 31 12.30 14.68 36.54
CA SER A 31 11.70 14.78 35.21
C SER A 31 12.19 13.63 34.32
N LEU A 32 11.40 13.21 33.33
CA LEU A 32 11.84 12.18 32.38
C LEU A 32 13.11 12.63 31.61
N GLN A 33 13.26 13.93 31.37
CA GLN A 33 14.42 14.48 30.68
C GLN A 33 15.69 14.32 31.53
N ASP A 34 15.62 14.65 32.81
CA ASP A 34 16.75 14.51 33.74
C ASP A 34 17.10 13.03 33.97
N PHE A 35 16.08 12.17 34.10
CA PHE A 35 16.29 10.72 34.23
C PHE A 35 17.00 10.13 33.00
N VAL A 36 16.58 10.50 31.79
CA VAL A 36 17.23 10.02 30.56
C VAL A 36 18.64 10.61 30.41
N ALA A 37 18.87 11.84 30.84
CA ALA A 37 20.20 12.44 30.81
C ALA A 37 21.18 11.78 31.80
N GLU A 38 20.70 11.41 32.99
CA GLU A 38 21.51 10.81 34.05
C GLU A 38 21.73 9.30 33.87
N PHE A 39 20.69 8.56 33.49
CA PHE A 39 20.72 7.08 33.41
C PHE A 39 20.73 6.55 31.97
N GLY A 40 20.82 7.43 30.97
CA GLY A 40 20.70 7.08 29.55
C GLY A 40 21.68 6.00 29.08
N ASP A 41 22.95 6.12 29.46
CA ASP A 41 23.99 5.15 29.07
C ASP A 41 23.75 3.76 29.68
N GLU A 42 23.38 3.70 30.97
CA GLU A 42 23.07 2.44 31.64
C GLU A 42 21.80 1.78 31.07
N LEU A 43 20.78 2.58 30.76
CA LEU A 43 19.56 2.12 30.09
C LEU A 43 19.89 1.57 28.71
N LEU A 44 20.74 2.26 27.95
CA LEU A 44 21.16 1.82 26.63
C LEU A 44 21.99 0.53 26.70
N ASP A 45 22.88 0.40 27.69
CA ASP A 45 23.67 -0.81 27.92
C ASP A 45 22.82 -1.98 28.38
N SER A 46 21.81 -1.74 29.22
CA SER A 46 20.81 -2.75 29.59
C SER A 46 20.01 -3.19 28.36
N LEU A 47 19.58 -2.24 27.52
CA LEU A 47 18.86 -2.52 26.29
C LEU A 47 19.71 -3.30 25.29
N ASN A 48 20.98 -2.95 25.11
CA ASN A 48 21.92 -3.66 24.24
C ASN A 48 22.24 -5.06 24.77
N ARG A 49 22.26 -5.28 26.09
CA ARG A 49 22.42 -6.62 26.68
C ARG A 49 21.19 -7.49 26.45
N ALA A 50 20.00 -6.92 26.60
CA ALA A 50 18.74 -7.62 26.37
C ALA A 50 18.47 -7.87 24.87
N ASN A 51 18.83 -6.92 24.02
CA ASN A 51 18.59 -6.91 22.58
C ASN A 51 19.87 -6.53 21.83
N PRO A 52 20.82 -7.48 21.66
CA PRO A 52 22.10 -7.19 21.03
C PRO A 52 21.91 -6.69 19.60
N PRO A 53 22.57 -5.58 19.21
CA PRO A 53 22.40 -4.99 17.89
C PRO A 53 22.90 -5.95 16.80
N VAL A 54 22.14 -6.04 15.71
CA VAL A 54 22.50 -6.89 14.57
C VAL A 54 23.74 -6.38 13.84
N TYR A 55 23.96 -5.06 13.86
CA TYR A 55 25.08 -4.40 13.22
C TYR A 55 25.75 -3.44 14.20
N THR A 56 27.07 -3.55 14.32
CA THR A 56 27.89 -2.87 15.33
C THR A 56 28.76 -1.75 14.73
N GLY A 57 28.43 -1.26 13.53
CA GLY A 57 29.21 -0.22 12.83
C GLY A 57 30.40 -0.74 12.02
N GLN A 58 30.56 -2.07 11.88
CA GLN A 58 31.61 -2.67 11.08
C GLN A 58 31.10 -3.09 9.70
N ALA A 59 31.20 -2.17 8.74
CA ALA A 59 30.79 -2.41 7.36
C ALA A 59 31.58 -3.55 6.69
N ARG A 60 30.88 -4.44 5.99
CA ARG A 60 31.54 -5.48 5.18
C ARG A 60 32.18 -4.85 3.93
N PRO A 61 33.48 -5.11 3.64
CA PRO A 61 34.18 -4.44 2.54
C PRO A 61 33.52 -4.58 1.17
N HIS A 62 32.98 -5.76 0.83
CA HIS A 62 32.32 -5.98 -0.46
C HIS A 62 31.03 -5.16 -0.61
N ARG A 63 30.24 -5.01 0.47
CA ARG A 63 29.03 -4.18 0.48
C ARG A 63 29.39 -2.70 0.35
N GLN A 64 30.46 -2.28 1.02
CA GLN A 64 30.95 -0.91 0.93
C GLN A 64 31.41 -0.56 -0.49
N LEU A 65 32.05 -1.50 -1.20
CA LEU A 65 32.40 -1.33 -2.61
C LEU A 65 31.16 -1.17 -3.50
N VAL A 66 30.09 -1.92 -3.25
CA VAL A 66 28.81 -1.75 -3.97
C VAL A 66 28.25 -0.35 -3.73
N LEU A 67 28.17 0.10 -2.48
CA LEU A 67 27.71 1.46 -2.15
C LEU A 67 28.59 2.53 -2.81
N ALA A 68 29.91 2.34 -2.82
CA ALA A 68 30.84 3.23 -3.49
C ALA A 68 30.67 3.21 -5.02
N SER A 69 30.17 2.12 -5.61
CA SER A 69 29.92 2.04 -7.06
C SER A 69 28.63 2.72 -7.52
N LEU A 70 27.73 3.07 -6.59
CA LEU A 70 26.50 3.78 -6.92
C LEU A 70 26.80 5.17 -7.49
N LYS A 71 25.99 5.58 -8.48
CA LYS A 71 26.09 6.90 -9.11
C LYS A 71 25.84 8.02 -8.09
N ARG A 72 24.85 7.81 -7.22
CA ARG A 72 24.53 8.72 -6.13
C ARG A 72 25.22 8.25 -4.85
N LYS A 73 26.04 9.12 -4.28
CA LYS A 73 26.75 8.84 -3.03
C LYS A 73 25.82 9.00 -1.83
N LEU A 74 25.87 8.04 -0.92
CA LEU A 74 25.14 8.07 0.34
C LEU A 74 25.92 8.89 1.37
N PHE A 75 25.20 9.54 2.28
CA PHE A 75 25.80 10.04 3.51
C PHE A 75 26.26 8.87 4.40
N GLY A 76 27.24 9.10 5.27
CA GLY A 76 27.78 8.06 6.17
C GLY A 76 26.67 7.37 6.97
N ALA A 77 25.80 8.13 7.62
CA ALA A 77 24.66 7.57 8.37
C ALA A 77 23.71 6.73 7.50
N GLN A 78 23.49 7.12 6.24
CA GLN A 78 22.66 6.32 5.32
C GLN A 78 23.35 5.00 4.96
N ALA A 79 24.67 5.01 4.76
CA ALA A 79 25.44 3.80 4.49
C ALA A 79 25.40 2.82 5.68
N GLU A 80 25.56 3.33 6.92
CA GLU A 80 25.43 2.51 8.13
C GLU A 80 24.04 1.84 8.21
N VAL A 81 22.96 2.56 7.91
CA VAL A 81 21.61 1.99 7.86
C VAL A 81 21.51 0.89 6.80
N VAL A 82 22.08 1.09 5.60
CA VAL A 82 22.06 0.06 4.56
C VAL A 82 22.84 -1.19 4.99
N HIS A 83 23.98 -1.04 5.65
CA HIS A 83 24.73 -2.18 6.19
C HIS A 83 23.92 -2.92 7.26
N ALA A 84 23.30 -2.20 8.20
CA ALA A 84 22.47 -2.78 9.24
C ALA A 84 21.26 -3.55 8.69
N VAL A 85 20.54 -2.95 7.74
CA VAL A 85 19.39 -3.59 7.07
C VAL A 85 19.83 -4.81 6.28
N THR A 86 20.97 -4.74 5.59
CA THR A 86 21.45 -5.87 4.79
C THR A 86 21.92 -7.02 5.67
N GLU A 87 22.59 -6.73 6.80
CA GLU A 87 22.97 -7.75 7.79
C GLU A 87 21.74 -8.47 8.36
N LEU A 88 20.69 -7.72 8.69
CA LEU A 88 19.43 -8.27 9.18
C LEU A 88 18.75 -9.19 8.14
N LEU A 89 18.62 -8.72 6.89
CA LEU A 89 17.89 -9.44 5.86
C LEU A 89 18.67 -10.63 5.27
N ALA A 90 19.98 -10.44 5.01
CA ALA A 90 20.80 -11.42 4.30
C ALA A 90 21.51 -12.39 5.25
N ASP A 91 22.12 -11.90 6.33
CA ASP A 91 22.97 -12.73 7.19
C ASP A 91 22.20 -13.35 8.36
N ARG A 92 21.38 -12.55 9.07
CA ARG A 92 20.45 -13.09 10.09
C ARG A 92 19.27 -13.82 9.46
N GLY A 93 19.01 -13.57 8.18
CA GLY A 93 17.95 -14.26 7.45
C GLY A 93 16.55 -13.79 7.84
N GLU A 94 16.40 -12.64 8.51
CA GLU A 94 15.08 -12.11 8.88
C GLU A 94 14.23 -11.82 7.66
N ARG A 95 12.91 -11.95 7.82
CA ARG A 95 11.98 -11.75 6.72
C ARG A 95 11.78 -10.29 6.38
N ALA A 96 11.85 -9.39 7.36
CA ALA A 96 11.65 -7.97 7.13
C ALA A 96 12.55 -7.08 7.96
N ALA A 97 12.74 -5.86 7.46
CA ALA A 97 13.45 -4.77 8.12
C ALA A 97 12.59 -3.51 8.07
N ILE A 98 12.72 -2.66 9.09
CA ILE A 98 12.00 -1.39 9.19
C ILE A 98 13.03 -0.27 9.29
N VAL A 99 12.99 0.65 8.34
CA VAL A 99 13.78 1.90 8.38
C VAL A 99 12.83 3.01 8.78
N ASN A 100 12.95 3.42 10.04
CA ASN A 100 12.24 4.57 10.58
C ASN A 100 13.18 5.78 10.56
N GLY A 101 12.78 6.86 9.88
CA GLY A 101 13.57 8.08 9.84
C GLY A 101 12.78 9.28 9.33
N GLU A 102 13.09 10.47 9.82
CA GLU A 102 12.35 11.70 9.54
C GLU A 102 12.19 11.99 8.04
N MET A 103 11.20 12.82 7.70
CA MET A 103 11.02 13.29 6.32
C MET A 103 12.28 14.06 5.89
N GLY A 104 12.84 13.69 4.74
CA GLY A 104 14.06 14.33 4.21
C GLY A 104 15.37 13.61 4.51
N CYS A 105 15.41 12.60 5.40
CA CYS A 105 16.65 11.85 5.70
C CYS A 105 17.15 10.93 4.55
N GLY A 106 16.41 10.85 3.44
CA GLY A 106 16.79 10.06 2.25
C GLY A 106 16.43 8.57 2.32
N LYS A 107 15.30 8.22 2.94
CA LYS A 107 14.76 6.84 2.99
C LYS A 107 14.69 6.19 1.60
N THR A 108 14.27 6.93 0.58
CA THR A 108 14.23 6.45 -0.81
C THR A 108 15.62 6.00 -1.29
N THR A 109 16.65 6.82 -1.09
CA THR A 109 18.05 6.48 -1.39
C THR A 109 18.50 5.24 -0.61
N VAL A 110 18.18 5.15 0.69
CA VAL A 110 18.49 3.99 1.54
C VAL A 110 17.83 2.71 0.99
N GLY A 111 16.56 2.78 0.59
CA GLY A 111 15.84 1.65 -0.01
C GLY A 111 16.46 1.19 -1.33
N ILE A 112 16.80 2.12 -2.22
CA ILE A 112 17.45 1.82 -3.51
C ILE A 112 18.84 1.19 -3.28
N ALA A 113 19.62 1.78 -2.37
CA ALA A 113 20.96 1.29 -2.05
C ALA A 113 20.92 -0.09 -1.39
N THR A 114 19.96 -0.34 -0.49
CA THR A 114 19.73 -1.66 0.10
C THR A 114 19.43 -2.70 -0.98
N ALA A 115 18.56 -2.38 -1.94
CA ALA A 115 18.29 -3.26 -3.05
C ALA A 115 19.55 -3.54 -3.88
N ALA A 116 20.40 -2.53 -4.12
CA ALA A 116 21.65 -2.68 -4.86
C ALA A 116 22.67 -3.58 -4.13
N VAL A 117 22.81 -3.43 -2.82
CA VAL A 117 23.67 -4.32 -2.01
C VAL A 117 23.12 -5.74 -2.02
N LEU A 118 21.81 -5.93 -1.81
CA LEU A 118 21.18 -7.25 -1.90
C LEU A 118 21.32 -7.87 -3.31
N HIS A 119 21.40 -7.06 -4.37
CA HIS A 119 21.65 -7.58 -5.71
C HIS A 119 23.03 -8.22 -5.85
N ALA A 120 24.05 -7.69 -5.15
CA ALA A 120 25.36 -8.34 -5.05
C ALA A 120 25.29 -9.66 -4.25
N GLU A 121 24.33 -9.79 -3.33
CA GLU A 121 24.03 -11.02 -2.57
C GLU A 121 23.10 -11.99 -3.34
N GLY A 122 22.83 -11.73 -4.62
CA GLY A 122 22.08 -12.63 -5.52
C GLY A 122 20.59 -12.31 -5.70
N TYR A 123 20.07 -11.25 -5.08
CA TYR A 123 18.68 -10.80 -5.27
C TYR A 123 18.53 -10.12 -6.64
N ARG A 124 17.45 -10.35 -7.38
CA ARG A 124 17.32 -9.88 -8.78
C ARG A 124 16.19 -8.89 -8.98
N ARG A 125 15.02 -9.17 -8.41
CA ARG A 125 13.80 -8.39 -8.66
C ARG A 125 13.31 -7.70 -7.38
N THR A 126 13.21 -6.38 -7.45
CA THR A 126 12.70 -5.55 -6.36
C THR A 126 11.33 -4.97 -6.74
N LEU A 127 10.30 -5.23 -5.94
CA LEU A 127 8.99 -4.58 -6.06
C LEU A 127 8.94 -3.40 -5.08
N VAL A 128 8.59 -2.22 -5.57
CA VAL A 128 8.43 -1.00 -4.78
C VAL A 128 6.95 -0.62 -4.76
N LEU A 129 6.38 -0.50 -3.57
CA LEU A 129 5.09 0.13 -3.33
C LEU A 129 5.33 1.57 -2.91
N SER A 130 4.79 2.52 -3.67
CA SER A 130 4.95 3.94 -3.37
C SER A 130 3.59 4.66 -3.34
N PRO A 131 3.51 5.84 -2.69
CA PRO A 131 2.41 6.76 -2.94
C PRO A 131 2.23 7.02 -4.45
N PRO A 132 0.99 7.21 -4.94
CA PRO A 132 0.73 7.30 -6.39
C PRO A 132 1.54 8.42 -7.06
N HIS A 133 1.75 9.51 -6.34
CA HIS A 133 2.48 10.67 -6.81
C HIS A 133 4.01 10.51 -6.80
N LEU A 134 4.54 9.48 -6.14
CA LEU A 134 5.97 9.23 -6.07
C LEU A 134 6.45 8.16 -7.05
N VAL A 135 5.55 7.50 -7.80
CA VAL A 135 5.92 6.38 -8.70
C VAL A 135 7.00 6.79 -9.71
N TYR A 136 6.84 7.95 -10.36
CA TYR A 136 7.80 8.42 -11.36
C TYR A 136 9.06 9.01 -10.73
N LYS A 137 8.94 9.59 -9.53
CA LYS A 137 10.09 10.01 -8.73
C LYS A 137 10.96 8.81 -8.36
N TRP A 138 10.36 7.72 -7.89
CA TRP A 138 11.05 6.45 -7.63
C TRP A 138 11.77 5.93 -8.88
N ARG A 139 11.11 5.92 -10.04
CA ARG A 139 11.76 5.53 -11.31
C ARG A 139 12.99 6.37 -11.59
N ARG A 140 12.87 7.70 -11.50
CA ARG A 140 13.97 8.62 -11.76
C ARG A 140 15.12 8.40 -10.76
N GLU A 141 14.82 8.34 -9.46
CA GLU A 141 15.83 8.14 -8.42
C GLU A 141 16.56 6.80 -8.56
N ILE A 142 15.87 5.72 -8.95
CA ILE A 142 16.50 4.43 -9.22
C ILE A 142 17.50 4.56 -10.39
N GLN A 143 17.11 5.19 -11.49
CA GLN A 143 17.96 5.35 -12.68
C GLN A 143 19.16 6.29 -12.44
N GLU A 144 18.97 7.30 -11.61
CA GLU A 144 20.01 8.23 -11.16
C GLU A 144 20.97 7.59 -10.15
N THR A 145 20.54 6.59 -9.39
CA THR A 145 21.35 5.96 -8.33
C THR A 145 22.09 4.70 -8.80
N VAL A 146 21.40 3.82 -9.54
CA VAL A 146 21.92 2.51 -9.95
C VAL A 146 22.19 2.50 -11.46
N ALA A 147 23.44 2.19 -11.85
CA ALA A 147 23.81 2.07 -13.25
C ALA A 147 23.19 0.81 -13.89
N GLY A 148 22.56 0.98 -15.05
CA GLY A 148 21.95 -0.14 -15.79
C GLY A 148 20.69 -0.74 -15.16
N ALA A 149 20.11 -0.11 -14.13
CA ALA A 149 18.87 -0.58 -13.53
C ALA A 149 17.70 -0.51 -14.51
N LYS A 150 16.97 -1.62 -14.62
CA LYS A 150 15.77 -1.71 -15.44
C LYS A 150 14.54 -1.46 -14.59
N VAL A 151 13.78 -0.41 -14.91
CA VAL A 151 12.61 0.00 -14.12
C VAL A 151 11.32 -0.21 -14.90
N TRP A 152 10.40 -0.96 -14.30
CA TRP A 152 9.07 -1.23 -14.81
C TRP A 152 8.03 -0.47 -13.99
N VAL A 153 7.31 0.46 -14.61
CA VAL A 153 6.22 1.19 -13.94
C VAL A 153 4.91 0.41 -14.12
N LEU A 154 4.32 -0.04 -13.01
CA LEU A 154 3.08 -0.83 -12.94
C LEU A 154 1.89 0.03 -12.49
N ASN A 155 1.77 1.25 -13.01
CA ASN A 155 0.74 2.20 -12.57
C ASN A 155 -0.25 2.62 -13.68
N GLY A 156 0.06 2.29 -14.94
CA GLY A 156 -0.74 2.61 -16.12
C GLY A 156 -1.69 1.48 -16.57
N PRO A 157 -2.34 1.60 -17.74
CA PRO A 157 -3.38 0.69 -18.20
C PRO A 157 -2.77 -0.62 -18.72
N ASP A 158 -1.50 -0.55 -19.09
CA ASP A 158 -0.66 -1.64 -19.58
C ASP A 158 -0.06 -2.47 -18.44
N THR A 159 -0.42 -2.20 -17.18
CA THR A 159 0.08 -2.94 -16.01
C THR A 159 -0.11 -4.44 -16.16
N LEU A 160 -1.28 -4.89 -16.62
CA LEU A 160 -1.55 -6.31 -16.84
C LEU A 160 -0.65 -6.88 -17.95
N VAL A 161 -0.46 -6.14 -19.04
CA VAL A 161 0.42 -6.55 -20.15
C VAL A 161 1.87 -6.69 -19.65
N LYS A 162 2.36 -5.74 -18.84
CA LYS A 162 3.69 -5.80 -18.22
C LYS A 162 3.83 -7.02 -17.30
N LEU A 163 2.81 -7.34 -16.51
CA LEU A 163 2.81 -8.51 -15.64
C LEU A 163 2.74 -9.84 -16.40
N ILE A 164 2.02 -9.89 -17.52
CA ILE A 164 2.02 -11.05 -18.43
C ILE A 164 3.41 -11.23 -19.05
N LYS A 165 4.04 -10.15 -19.54
CA LYS A 165 5.42 -10.18 -20.04
C LYS A 165 6.41 -10.63 -18.97
N LEU A 166 6.26 -10.18 -17.73
CA LEU A 166 7.08 -10.65 -16.61
C LEU A 166 6.92 -12.16 -16.42
N ARG A 167 5.68 -12.67 -16.45
CA ARG A 167 5.40 -14.11 -16.33
C ARG A 167 6.06 -14.92 -17.45
N GLU A 168 5.99 -14.44 -18.69
CA GLU A 168 6.64 -15.07 -19.84
C GLU A 168 8.18 -15.11 -19.69
N GLN A 169 8.75 -14.13 -19.00
CA GLN A 169 10.19 -13.98 -18.78
C GLN A 169 10.72 -14.73 -17.54
N LEU A 170 9.88 -15.43 -16.76
CA LEU A 170 10.31 -16.08 -15.51
C LEU A 170 11.39 -17.15 -15.72
N GLY A 171 11.41 -17.83 -16.87
CA GLY A 171 12.42 -18.84 -17.22
C GLY A 171 13.68 -18.29 -17.88
N VAL A 172 13.77 -16.98 -18.10
CA VAL A 172 14.91 -16.34 -18.75
C VAL A 172 15.82 -15.74 -17.67
N PRO A 173 17.15 -16.03 -17.69
CA PRO A 173 18.08 -15.40 -16.76
C PRO A 173 17.99 -13.89 -16.83
N VAL A 174 17.71 -13.26 -15.69
CA VAL A 174 17.59 -11.81 -15.58
C VAL A 174 18.98 -11.19 -15.76
N ARG A 175 19.13 -10.30 -16.76
CA ARG A 175 20.34 -9.51 -16.95
C ARG A 175 20.21 -8.19 -16.20
N GLY A 176 21.01 -8.03 -15.15
CA GLY A 176 21.05 -6.83 -14.32
C GLY A 176 19.93 -6.78 -13.26
N GLN A 177 19.84 -5.63 -12.58
CA GLN A 177 18.89 -5.42 -11.50
C GLN A 177 17.56 -4.87 -12.03
N GLU A 178 16.45 -5.51 -11.67
CA GLU A 178 15.11 -5.09 -12.08
C GLU A 178 14.33 -4.50 -10.90
N PHE A 179 13.71 -3.35 -11.14
CA PHE A 179 12.78 -2.69 -10.22
C PHE A 179 11.39 -2.62 -10.84
N PHE A 180 10.37 -2.91 -10.05
CA PHE A 180 8.97 -2.80 -10.41
C PHE A 180 8.33 -1.79 -9.48
N VAL A 181 7.83 -0.67 -9.98
CA VAL A 181 7.26 0.40 -9.14
C VAL A 181 5.74 0.42 -9.33
N LEU A 182 5.01 0.18 -8.25
CA LEU A 182 3.56 0.05 -8.22
C LEU A 182 2.96 1.07 -7.23
N GLY A 183 2.00 1.87 -7.69
CA GLY A 183 1.28 2.79 -6.82
C GLY A 183 0.37 2.06 -5.83
N ARG A 184 0.38 2.47 -4.56
CA ARG A 184 -0.40 1.83 -3.48
C ARG A 184 -1.93 1.82 -3.69
N VAL A 185 -2.46 2.79 -4.44
CA VAL A 185 -3.88 2.83 -4.79
C VAL A 185 -4.21 1.80 -5.88
N ARG A 186 -3.31 1.57 -6.84
CA ARG A 186 -3.53 0.59 -7.91
C ARG A 186 -3.57 -0.84 -7.40
N MET A 187 -2.76 -1.19 -6.40
CA MET A 187 -2.70 -2.57 -5.90
C MET A 187 -4.00 -3.03 -5.21
N ARG A 188 -4.89 -2.13 -4.79
CA ARG A 188 -6.16 -2.46 -4.13
C ARG A 188 -7.37 -2.52 -5.07
N MET A 189 -7.25 -2.07 -6.32
CA MET A 189 -8.38 -1.99 -7.24
C MET A 189 -8.87 -3.41 -7.56
N GLY A 190 -10.10 -3.75 -7.19
CA GLY A 190 -10.73 -5.02 -7.58
C GLY A 190 -10.88 -5.11 -9.10
N PHE A 191 -10.99 -6.34 -9.62
CA PHE A 191 -11.28 -6.57 -11.03
C PHE A 191 -12.80 -6.63 -11.24
N HIS A 192 -13.30 -6.09 -12.35
CA HIS A 192 -14.69 -6.37 -12.74
C HIS A 192 -14.78 -7.81 -13.22
N TRP A 193 -15.72 -8.52 -12.65
CA TRP A 193 -16.06 -9.86 -13.07
C TRP A 193 -17.57 -9.95 -13.17
N LYS A 194 -18.02 -10.90 -13.98
CA LYS A 194 -19.41 -11.30 -14.04
C LYS A 194 -19.52 -12.81 -13.86
N PRO A 195 -20.63 -13.29 -13.29
CA PRO A 195 -21.03 -14.68 -13.35
C PRO A 195 -21.05 -15.19 -14.80
N VAL A 196 -20.73 -16.47 -15.00
CA VAL A 196 -20.82 -17.15 -16.30
C VAL A 196 -21.61 -18.43 -16.13
N PHE A 197 -22.72 -18.51 -16.83
CA PHE A 197 -23.62 -19.65 -16.85
C PHE A 197 -24.39 -19.65 -18.18
N ASN A 198 -24.88 -20.83 -18.57
CA ASN A 198 -25.89 -20.97 -19.61
C ASN A 198 -27.26 -20.99 -18.96
N VAL A 199 -28.24 -20.32 -19.56
CA VAL A 199 -29.64 -20.42 -19.12
C VAL A 199 -30.23 -21.71 -19.69
N ARG A 200 -30.78 -22.56 -18.81
CA ARG A 200 -31.47 -23.79 -19.19
C ARG A 200 -32.92 -23.72 -18.73
N ARG A 201 -33.85 -23.92 -19.66
CA ARG A 201 -35.28 -23.94 -19.37
C ARG A 201 -35.70 -25.28 -18.78
N THR A 202 -36.41 -25.26 -17.66
CA THR A 202 -36.95 -26.45 -16.98
C THR A 202 -38.46 -26.35 -16.80
N ARG A 203 -39.10 -27.41 -16.28
CA ARG A 203 -40.54 -27.41 -15.96
C ARG A 203 -40.90 -26.41 -14.84
N HIS A 204 -39.93 -25.99 -14.04
CA HIS A 204 -40.12 -25.12 -12.87
C HIS A 204 -39.57 -23.70 -13.09
N GLY A 205 -39.11 -23.38 -14.30
CA GLY A 205 -38.52 -22.08 -14.65
C GLY A 205 -37.14 -22.19 -15.29
N ASP A 206 -36.52 -21.04 -15.52
CA ASP A 206 -35.16 -20.96 -16.03
C ASP A 206 -34.16 -21.15 -14.89
N VAL A 207 -33.13 -21.98 -15.12
CA VAL A 207 -32.05 -22.26 -14.16
C VAL A 207 -30.69 -21.98 -14.80
N GLY A 208 -29.71 -21.60 -14.00
CA GLY A 208 -28.33 -21.51 -14.48
C GLY A 208 -27.64 -22.87 -14.54
N ALA A 209 -26.87 -23.10 -15.60
CA ALA A 209 -26.06 -24.29 -15.79
C ALA A 209 -24.60 -23.92 -16.11
N CYS A 210 -23.68 -24.77 -15.69
CA CYS A 210 -22.26 -24.63 -16.00
C CYS A 210 -22.04 -24.60 -17.53
N PRO A 211 -21.29 -23.62 -18.07
CA PRO A 211 -21.02 -23.54 -19.51
C PRO A 211 -20.21 -24.72 -20.04
N ASP A 212 -19.31 -25.26 -19.21
CA ASP A 212 -18.33 -26.27 -19.64
C ASP A 212 -18.87 -27.71 -19.54
N CYS A 213 -19.61 -28.03 -18.48
CA CYS A 213 -20.11 -29.40 -18.25
C CYS A 213 -21.64 -29.53 -18.21
N GLY A 214 -22.39 -28.42 -18.31
CA GLY A 214 -23.85 -28.43 -18.32
C GLY A 214 -24.52 -28.72 -16.96
N GLN A 215 -23.75 -28.93 -15.89
CA GLN A 215 -24.28 -29.18 -14.54
C GLN A 215 -25.10 -27.98 -14.04
N VAL A 216 -26.29 -28.23 -13.49
CA VAL A 216 -27.14 -27.19 -12.89
C VAL A 216 -26.44 -26.59 -11.66
N ILE A 217 -26.45 -25.27 -11.57
CA ILE A 217 -25.83 -24.52 -10.48
C ILE A 217 -26.82 -24.46 -9.32
N THR A 218 -26.39 -24.90 -8.14
CA THR A 218 -27.23 -24.98 -6.93
C THR A 218 -26.72 -24.10 -5.80
N ASN A 219 -27.60 -23.74 -4.88
CA ASN A 219 -27.26 -23.12 -3.59
C ASN A 219 -26.65 -24.15 -2.63
N LEU A 220 -26.35 -23.73 -1.40
CA LEU A 220 -25.78 -24.60 -0.36
C LEU A 220 -26.74 -25.72 0.06
N ASP A 221 -28.05 -25.50 -0.10
CA ASP A 221 -29.12 -26.45 0.22
C ASP A 221 -29.43 -27.42 -0.95
N GLY A 222 -28.71 -27.29 -2.07
CA GLY A 222 -28.88 -28.16 -3.24
C GLY A 222 -29.99 -27.75 -4.20
N GLU A 223 -30.61 -26.58 -4.00
CA GLU A 223 -31.68 -26.07 -4.85
C GLU A 223 -31.12 -25.31 -6.07
N PRO A 224 -31.70 -25.48 -7.28
CA PRO A 224 -31.30 -24.75 -8.47
C PRO A 224 -31.46 -23.22 -8.32
N ILE A 225 -30.43 -22.47 -8.70
CA ILE A 225 -30.46 -21.00 -8.63
C ILE A 225 -30.99 -20.43 -9.95
N ASN A 226 -31.87 -19.43 -9.83
CA ASN A 226 -32.40 -18.68 -10.96
C ASN A 226 -31.29 -17.82 -11.63
N PRO A 227 -31.25 -17.70 -12.97
CA PRO A 227 -30.38 -16.79 -13.70
C PRO A 227 -30.26 -15.36 -13.15
N VAL A 228 -31.38 -14.75 -12.73
CA VAL A 228 -31.39 -13.37 -12.21
C VAL A 228 -30.62 -13.27 -10.89
N GLU A 229 -30.79 -14.25 -10.01
CA GLU A 229 -30.05 -14.33 -8.76
C GLU A 229 -28.57 -14.63 -9.01
N LEU A 230 -28.27 -15.53 -9.95
CA LEU A 230 -26.91 -15.83 -10.35
C LEU A 230 -26.19 -14.60 -10.92
N GLU A 231 -26.88 -13.77 -11.69
CA GLU A 231 -26.32 -12.56 -12.30
C GLU A 231 -26.06 -11.44 -11.27
N ALA A 232 -26.80 -11.45 -10.16
CA ALA A 232 -26.65 -10.51 -9.04
C ALA A 232 -25.67 -10.97 -7.95
N GLU A 233 -24.99 -12.12 -8.12
CA GLU A 233 -24.06 -12.60 -7.10
C GLU A 233 -22.78 -11.78 -7.00
N ASP A 234 -22.41 -11.42 -5.76
CA ASP A 234 -21.17 -10.69 -5.43
C ASP A 234 -20.00 -11.61 -5.02
N TYR A 235 -20.12 -12.92 -5.22
CA TYR A 235 -19.07 -13.88 -4.91
C TYR A 235 -18.82 -14.89 -6.03
N ARG A 236 -17.57 -15.35 -6.13
CA ARG A 236 -17.08 -16.15 -7.26
C ARG A 236 -17.19 -17.63 -6.96
N ARG A 237 -18.02 -18.33 -7.74
CA ARG A 237 -18.22 -19.78 -7.64
C ARG A 237 -17.33 -20.59 -8.57
N ARG A 238 -17.15 -21.86 -8.22
CA ARG A 238 -16.69 -22.90 -9.14
C ARG A 238 -17.80 -23.92 -9.33
N CYS A 239 -17.84 -24.54 -10.50
CA CYS A 239 -18.75 -25.64 -10.75
C CYS A 239 -18.47 -26.79 -9.77
N SER A 240 -19.51 -27.29 -9.10
CA SER A 240 -19.42 -28.43 -8.18
C SER A 240 -19.00 -29.73 -8.87
N HIS A 241 -19.22 -29.85 -10.19
CA HIS A 241 -18.92 -31.05 -10.96
C HIS A 241 -17.55 -31.00 -11.66
N CYS A 242 -17.28 -29.98 -12.48
CA CYS A 242 -16.04 -29.89 -13.27
C CYS A 242 -14.98 -28.94 -12.71
N ALA A 243 -15.24 -28.28 -11.57
CA ALA A 243 -14.38 -27.28 -10.94
C ALA A 243 -14.04 -26.04 -11.80
N ALA A 244 -14.64 -25.91 -12.98
CA ALA A 244 -14.50 -24.75 -13.84
C ALA A 244 -15.00 -23.47 -13.14
N PRO A 245 -14.36 -22.30 -13.38
CA PRO A 245 -14.83 -21.04 -12.82
C PRO A 245 -16.18 -20.65 -13.44
N LEU A 246 -17.20 -20.42 -12.60
CA LEU A 246 -18.52 -19.92 -13.05
C LEU A 246 -18.55 -18.39 -13.08
N TRP A 247 -17.42 -17.78 -13.43
CA TRP A 247 -17.23 -16.34 -13.52
C TRP A 247 -16.13 -16.04 -14.53
N THR A 248 -16.22 -14.88 -15.16
CA THR A 248 -15.19 -14.36 -16.06
C THR A 248 -14.87 -12.92 -15.72
N LEU A 249 -13.66 -12.50 -16.05
CA LEU A 249 -13.33 -11.09 -16.08
C LEU A 249 -14.16 -10.40 -17.15
N MET A 250 -14.72 -9.25 -16.81
CA MET A 250 -15.35 -8.36 -17.77
C MET A 250 -14.49 -7.12 -17.91
N ARG A 251 -14.33 -6.67 -19.15
CA ARG A 251 -13.94 -5.29 -19.36
C ARG A 251 -15.15 -4.43 -18.94
N PRO A 252 -14.96 -3.35 -18.18
CA PRO A 252 -15.98 -2.30 -18.11
C PRO A 252 -16.43 -2.01 -19.53
N ARG A 253 -17.74 -1.84 -19.76
CA ARG A 253 -18.20 -1.35 -21.07
C ARG A 253 -17.36 -0.12 -21.39
N SER A 254 -16.74 -0.08 -22.58
CA SER A 254 -16.20 1.18 -23.09
C SER A 254 -17.37 2.15 -23.05
N LEU A 255 -17.25 3.20 -22.24
CA LEU A 255 -18.19 4.30 -22.24
C LEU A 255 -18.43 4.68 -23.71
N SER A 256 -19.69 4.90 -24.10
CA SER A 256 -19.95 5.48 -25.42
C SER A 256 -19.12 6.77 -25.57
N ALA A 257 -18.79 7.21 -26.79
CA ALA A 257 -17.97 8.41 -26.96
C ALA A 257 -18.53 9.62 -26.18
N SER A 258 -19.86 9.73 -26.07
CA SER A 258 -20.55 10.72 -25.24
C SER A 258 -20.40 10.50 -23.73
N ASP A 259 -20.44 9.25 -23.27
CA ASP A 259 -20.26 8.93 -21.84
C ASP A 259 -18.81 9.10 -21.40
N GLN A 260 -17.83 8.82 -22.29
CA GLN A 260 -16.41 9.01 -22.03
C GLN A 260 -16.10 10.50 -21.94
N SER A 261 -16.62 11.29 -22.87
CA SER A 261 -16.54 12.76 -22.84
C SER A 261 -17.10 13.31 -21.52
N THR A 262 -18.28 12.86 -21.11
CA THR A 262 -18.93 13.29 -19.87
C THR A 262 -18.16 12.85 -18.62
N ALA A 263 -17.61 11.64 -18.61
CA ALA A 263 -16.80 11.12 -17.51
C ALA A 263 -15.48 11.89 -17.35
N VAL A 264 -14.76 12.14 -18.46
CA VAL A 264 -13.54 12.96 -18.49
C VAL A 264 -13.83 14.41 -18.07
N PHE A 265 -14.97 14.95 -18.50
CA PHE A 265 -15.36 16.30 -18.11
C PHE A 265 -15.59 16.41 -16.60
N LYS A 266 -16.41 15.52 -16.03
CA LYS A 266 -16.63 15.43 -14.58
C LYS A 266 -15.33 15.13 -13.82
N ALA A 267 -14.44 14.34 -14.41
CA ALA A 267 -13.13 14.03 -13.85
C ALA A 267 -12.25 15.26 -13.68
N LEU A 268 -12.11 16.04 -14.76
CA LEU A 268 -11.33 17.28 -14.78
C LEU A 268 -11.85 18.29 -13.76
N GLN A 269 -13.17 18.43 -13.62
CA GLN A 269 -13.79 19.36 -12.66
C GLN A 269 -13.56 18.98 -11.19
N ARG A 270 -13.26 17.71 -10.90
CA ARG A 270 -12.90 17.29 -9.54
C ARG A 270 -11.46 17.64 -9.19
N ILE A 271 -10.63 18.01 -10.17
CA ILE A 271 -9.25 18.46 -9.93
C ILE A 271 -9.29 19.91 -9.44
N PRO A 272 -8.71 20.22 -8.28
CA PRO A 272 -8.65 21.58 -7.76
C PRO A 272 -8.00 22.51 -8.77
N THR A 273 -8.52 23.74 -8.88
CA THR A 273 -8.13 24.77 -9.86
C THR A 273 -8.65 24.57 -11.30
N ILE A 274 -9.31 23.46 -11.61
CA ILE A 274 -9.94 23.23 -12.91
C ILE A 274 -11.46 23.42 -12.80
N GLY A 275 -11.93 24.56 -13.31
CA GLY A 275 -13.36 24.85 -13.48
C GLY A 275 -13.91 24.36 -14.81
N GLU A 276 -15.22 24.53 -14.99
CA GLU A 276 -15.96 24.11 -16.20
C GLU A 276 -15.33 24.61 -17.50
N VAL A 277 -15.00 25.91 -17.58
CA VAL A 277 -14.42 26.54 -18.78
C VAL A 277 -13.03 25.97 -19.11
N THR A 278 -12.23 25.68 -18.09
CA THR A 278 -10.88 25.12 -18.27
C THR A 278 -10.95 23.66 -18.71
N ALA A 279 -11.87 22.87 -18.14
CA ALA A 279 -12.11 21.49 -18.55
C ALA A 279 -12.54 21.39 -20.03
N GLN A 280 -13.46 22.25 -20.47
CA GLN A 280 -13.87 22.30 -21.89
C GLN A 280 -12.71 22.67 -22.82
N LYS A 281 -11.86 23.63 -22.42
CA LYS A 281 -10.68 24.03 -23.21
C LYS A 281 -9.66 22.90 -23.34
N LEU A 282 -9.41 22.15 -22.26
CA LEU A 282 -8.50 21.01 -22.28
C LEU A 282 -9.04 19.90 -23.19
N MET A 283 -10.32 19.55 -23.05
CA MET A 283 -10.98 18.54 -23.90
C MET A 283 -10.93 18.92 -25.37
N LYS A 284 -11.20 20.19 -25.70
CA LYS A 284 -11.11 20.69 -27.08
C LYS A 284 -9.67 20.66 -27.64
N LYS A 285 -8.66 20.94 -26.81
CA LYS A 285 -7.26 21.05 -27.23
C LYS A 285 -6.56 19.69 -27.36
N PHE A 286 -6.87 18.74 -26.47
CA PHE A 286 -6.15 17.47 -26.37
C PHE A 286 -6.99 16.24 -26.73
N GLY A 287 -8.32 16.37 -26.76
CA GLY A 287 -9.24 15.28 -27.06
C GLY A 287 -9.54 14.38 -25.86
N ASP A 288 -10.76 13.87 -25.82
CA ASP A 288 -11.30 13.13 -24.68
C ASP A 288 -10.59 11.80 -24.45
N GLY A 289 -10.20 11.10 -25.53
CA GLY A 289 -9.50 9.82 -25.45
C GLY A 289 -8.11 9.94 -24.82
N PHE A 290 -7.36 10.99 -25.18
CA PHE A 290 -6.02 11.27 -24.66
C PHE A 290 -6.08 11.68 -23.17
N LEU A 291 -7.00 12.58 -22.82
CA LEU A 291 -7.21 12.99 -21.43
C LEU A 291 -7.73 11.84 -20.57
N ALA A 292 -8.61 10.99 -21.11
CA ALA A 292 -9.06 9.78 -20.42
C ALA A 292 -7.89 8.85 -20.10
N SER A 293 -6.96 8.63 -21.04
CA SER A 293 -5.76 7.83 -20.77
C SER A 293 -4.85 8.49 -19.73
N MET A 294 -4.54 9.78 -19.85
CA MET A 294 -3.65 10.45 -18.88
C MET A 294 -4.22 10.49 -17.46
N LEU A 295 -5.49 10.91 -17.32
CA LEU A 295 -6.16 10.90 -16.02
C LEU A 295 -6.29 9.48 -15.49
N GLY A 296 -6.63 8.55 -16.38
CA GLY A 296 -6.81 7.13 -16.11
C GLY A 296 -5.56 6.43 -15.64
N ASP A 297 -4.36 6.90 -16.00
CA ASP A 297 -3.07 6.19 -15.87
C ASP A 297 -2.05 6.89 -14.98
N ASN A 298 -1.86 8.20 -15.16
CA ASN A 298 -0.87 8.97 -14.43
C ASN A 298 -1.22 10.46 -14.41
N ILE A 299 -1.80 10.90 -13.30
CA ILE A 299 -2.19 12.31 -13.15
C ILE A 299 -0.97 13.26 -13.08
N HIS A 300 0.25 12.76 -12.86
CA HIS A 300 1.46 13.58 -12.91
C HIS A 300 1.88 13.96 -14.34
N GLU A 301 1.56 13.12 -15.33
CA GLU A 301 1.68 13.51 -16.74
C GLU A 301 0.70 14.62 -17.09
N PHE A 302 -0.48 14.61 -16.47
CA PHE A 302 -1.44 15.69 -16.63
C PHE A 302 -0.95 17.00 -16.00
N ILE A 303 -0.32 16.97 -14.82
CA ILE A 303 0.24 18.19 -14.20
C ILE A 303 1.38 18.79 -15.06
N ASN A 304 2.17 17.93 -15.71
CA ASN A 304 3.26 18.32 -16.60
C ASN A 304 2.83 18.35 -18.08
N LEU A 305 1.53 18.51 -18.34
CA LEU A 305 1.01 18.51 -19.71
C LEU A 305 1.62 19.67 -20.49
N MET A 306 2.18 19.37 -21.65
CA MET A 306 2.72 20.36 -22.58
C MET A 306 1.77 20.53 -23.76
N ASP A 307 1.74 21.73 -24.34
CA ASP A 307 1.00 21.97 -25.57
C ASP A 307 1.82 21.72 -26.84
N ALA A 308 1.21 21.98 -28.00
CA ALA A 308 1.82 21.73 -29.31
C ALA A 308 3.14 22.51 -29.54
N ASN A 309 3.40 23.56 -28.76
CA ASN A 309 4.62 24.37 -28.84
C ASN A 309 5.67 23.92 -27.81
N GLY A 310 5.38 22.89 -27.00
CA GLY A 310 6.28 22.41 -25.94
C GLY A 310 6.22 23.23 -24.66
N GLU A 311 5.27 24.15 -24.53
CA GLU A 311 5.08 24.96 -23.32
C GLU A 311 4.15 24.24 -22.32
N LEU A 312 4.45 24.38 -21.03
CA LEU A 312 3.61 23.81 -19.97
C LEU A 312 2.22 24.46 -19.97
N VAL A 313 1.19 23.62 -19.99
CA VAL A 313 -0.20 24.03 -19.95
C VAL A 313 -0.57 24.65 -18.60
N PHE A 314 0.09 24.21 -17.53
CA PHE A 314 -0.13 24.69 -16.17
C PHE A 314 1.08 25.47 -15.68
N SER A 315 0.83 26.60 -15.01
CA SER A 315 1.89 27.35 -14.34
C SER A 315 2.44 26.58 -13.13
N ASP A 316 3.70 26.80 -12.74
CA ASP A 316 4.32 26.15 -11.56
C ASP A 316 3.48 26.28 -10.28
N ARG A 317 2.85 27.45 -10.07
CA ARG A 317 1.96 27.68 -8.92
C ARG A 317 0.64 26.89 -9.00
N GLN A 318 0.13 26.64 -10.19
CA GLN A 318 -1.06 25.78 -10.37
C GLN A 318 -0.67 24.31 -10.21
N ALA A 319 0.42 23.87 -10.87
CA ALA A 319 0.96 22.53 -10.76
C ALA A 319 1.21 22.14 -9.29
N HIS A 320 1.88 22.99 -8.52
CA HIS A 320 2.15 22.71 -7.11
C HIS A 320 0.89 22.62 -6.23
N ARG A 321 -0.14 23.44 -6.51
CA ARG A 321 -1.44 23.36 -5.82
C ARG A 321 -2.20 22.08 -6.18
N MET A 322 -2.16 21.70 -7.45
CA MET A 322 -2.72 20.44 -7.93
C MET A 322 -1.99 19.27 -7.29
N GLU A 323 -0.66 19.22 -7.31
CA GLU A 323 0.14 18.19 -6.62
C GLU A 323 -0.25 18.03 -5.15
N ARG A 324 -0.30 19.14 -4.40
CA ARG A 324 -0.61 19.12 -2.96
C ARG A 324 -2.02 18.63 -2.68
N ALA A 325 -3.00 19.05 -3.48
CA ALA A 325 -4.38 18.62 -3.28
C ALA A 325 -4.61 17.17 -3.75
N MET A 326 -3.89 16.73 -4.78
CA MET A 326 -3.97 15.38 -5.33
C MET A 326 -3.14 14.35 -4.57
N ALA A 327 -2.19 14.77 -3.74
CA ALA A 327 -1.51 13.92 -2.79
C ALA A 327 -2.48 13.27 -1.78
N ASN A 328 -3.56 13.97 -1.44
CA ASN A 328 -4.59 13.54 -0.49
C ASN A 328 -5.84 12.95 -1.18
N MET A 329 -6.04 13.20 -2.47
CA MET A 329 -7.20 12.68 -3.21
C MET A 329 -6.83 11.36 -3.89
N GLU A 330 -7.43 10.27 -3.41
CA GLU A 330 -7.26 8.92 -3.95
C GLU A 330 -7.97 8.76 -5.32
N PHE A 331 -7.54 9.50 -6.34
CA PHE A 331 -8.10 9.36 -7.69
C PHE A 331 -7.52 8.13 -8.39
N GLY A 332 -8.38 7.14 -8.64
CA GLY A 332 -8.20 6.19 -9.73
C GLY A 332 -9.25 6.49 -10.81
N PHE A 333 -8.87 7.18 -11.89
CA PHE A 333 -9.78 7.42 -13.03
C PHE A 333 -9.96 6.21 -13.96
N GLY A 334 -9.60 5.02 -13.48
CA GLY A 334 -9.98 3.77 -14.12
C GLY A 334 -10.94 3.03 -13.19
N GLU A 335 -12.25 3.17 -13.40
CA GLU A 335 -13.18 2.13 -13.00
C GLU A 335 -12.88 0.89 -13.84
N GLY A 336 -11.97 0.02 -13.37
CA GLY A 336 -11.86 -1.34 -13.88
C GLY A 336 -10.55 -1.81 -14.50
N GLY A 337 -9.48 -1.77 -13.72
CA GLY A 337 -8.26 -2.54 -14.01
C GLY A 337 -8.24 -3.87 -13.25
N TYR A 338 -7.56 -4.88 -13.79
CA TYR A 338 -7.29 -6.11 -13.04
C TYR A 338 -6.35 -5.81 -11.86
N GLN A 339 -6.70 -6.26 -10.64
CA GLN A 339 -5.90 -6.03 -9.43
C GLN A 339 -4.47 -6.57 -9.60
N PRO A 340 -3.42 -5.73 -9.61
CA PRO A 340 -2.05 -6.20 -9.78
C PRO A 340 -1.63 -7.19 -8.69
N SER A 341 -2.01 -6.95 -7.44
CA SER A 341 -1.70 -7.85 -6.31
C SER A 341 -2.36 -9.23 -6.46
N GLU A 342 -3.56 -9.30 -7.03
CA GLU A 342 -4.22 -10.58 -7.33
C GLU A 342 -3.50 -11.33 -8.47
N PHE A 343 -2.94 -10.60 -9.45
CA PHE A 343 -2.17 -11.22 -10.52
C PHE A 343 -0.92 -11.88 -9.95
N VAL A 344 -0.18 -11.10 -9.15
CA VAL A 344 1.04 -11.57 -8.48
C VAL A 344 0.71 -12.77 -7.61
N LYS A 345 -0.36 -12.72 -6.82
CA LYS A 345 -0.81 -13.83 -5.96
C LYS A 345 -1.06 -15.11 -6.75
N ARG A 346 -1.85 -15.03 -7.83
CA ARG A 346 -2.36 -16.19 -8.57
C ARG A 346 -1.41 -16.75 -9.61
N TYR A 347 -0.70 -15.88 -10.33
CA TYR A 347 -0.05 -16.24 -11.58
C TYR A 347 1.48 -16.13 -11.54
N LEU A 348 2.05 -15.49 -10.51
CA LEU A 348 3.50 -15.46 -10.32
C LEU A 348 3.91 -16.45 -9.22
N PRO A 349 4.99 -17.24 -9.40
CA PRO A 349 5.53 -18.12 -8.36
C PRO A 349 5.94 -17.38 -7.08
N GLN A 350 6.05 -18.12 -5.97
CA GLN A 350 6.65 -17.61 -4.74
C GLN A 350 8.09 -17.16 -4.97
N GLY A 351 8.49 -16.05 -4.36
CA GLY A 351 9.83 -15.50 -4.54
C GLY A 351 10.09 -14.90 -5.92
N THR A 352 9.05 -14.63 -6.72
CA THR A 352 9.23 -13.90 -8.00
C THR A 352 9.90 -12.55 -7.76
N PHE A 353 9.54 -11.87 -6.67
CA PHE A 353 10.23 -10.70 -6.17
C PHE A 353 11.08 -11.11 -4.97
N ASP A 354 12.37 -10.78 -5.00
CA ASP A 354 13.28 -11.10 -3.92
C ASP A 354 13.16 -10.08 -2.78
N LEU A 355 12.87 -8.82 -3.13
CA LEU A 355 12.68 -7.74 -2.18
C LEU A 355 11.38 -6.97 -2.48
N LEU A 356 10.55 -6.77 -1.46
CA LEU A 356 9.47 -5.80 -1.46
C LEU A 356 9.91 -4.58 -0.65
N ILE A 357 9.89 -3.38 -1.24
CA ILE A 357 10.04 -2.11 -0.53
C ILE A 357 8.66 -1.47 -0.43
N ALA A 358 8.21 -1.20 0.79
CA ALA A 358 6.99 -0.44 1.05
C ALA A 358 7.35 0.95 1.56
N ASP A 359 7.18 1.95 0.70
CA ASP A 359 7.35 3.36 1.04
C ASP A 359 6.08 3.89 1.73
N GLU A 360 6.26 4.81 2.67
CA GLU A 360 5.25 5.26 3.63
C GLU A 360 4.49 4.09 4.27
N ALA A 361 5.24 3.16 4.85
CA ALA A 361 4.70 1.89 5.34
C ALA A 361 3.58 2.03 6.38
N HIS A 362 3.51 3.16 7.08
CA HIS A 362 2.45 3.46 8.04
C HIS A 362 1.05 3.53 7.38
N GLU A 363 0.95 3.81 6.08
CA GLU A 363 -0.32 3.77 5.33
C GLU A 363 -0.94 2.35 5.29
N TYR A 364 -0.15 1.32 5.55
CA TYR A 364 -0.60 -0.08 5.57
C TYR A 364 -0.90 -0.61 6.97
N LYS A 365 -1.00 0.24 7.99
CA LYS A 365 -1.28 -0.21 9.36
C LYS A 365 -2.69 -0.74 9.55
N ASN A 366 -3.70 -0.10 8.95
CA ASN A 366 -5.11 -0.43 9.22
C ASN A 366 -5.47 -1.90 8.87
N GLY A 367 -6.03 -2.65 9.83
CA GLY A 367 -6.35 -4.08 9.71
C GLY A 367 -7.32 -4.42 8.56
N GLY A 368 -8.40 -3.66 8.42
CA GLY A 368 -9.45 -3.87 7.41
C GLY A 368 -9.18 -3.22 6.05
N SER A 369 -8.07 -2.49 5.87
CA SER A 369 -7.87 -1.74 4.63
C SER A 369 -7.49 -2.65 3.45
N ALA A 370 -8.13 -2.43 2.30
CA ALA A 370 -7.79 -3.14 1.08
C ALA A 370 -6.31 -2.93 0.66
N GLN A 371 -5.73 -1.77 0.99
CA GLN A 371 -4.31 -1.50 0.78
C GLN A 371 -3.42 -2.36 1.68
N GLY A 372 -3.72 -2.45 2.98
CA GLY A 372 -2.98 -3.28 3.92
C GLY A 372 -3.07 -4.76 3.57
N GLN A 373 -4.26 -5.24 3.17
CA GLN A 373 -4.44 -6.62 2.70
C GLN A 373 -3.63 -6.90 1.42
N ALA A 374 -3.66 -6.00 0.45
CA ALA A 374 -2.85 -6.12 -0.78
C ALA A 374 -1.34 -6.12 -0.48
N MET A 375 -0.87 -5.24 0.40
CA MET A 375 0.52 -5.21 0.85
C MET A 375 0.91 -6.53 1.52
N GLY A 376 0.07 -7.07 2.42
CA GLY A 376 0.30 -8.36 3.07
C GLY A 376 0.40 -9.52 2.07
N VAL A 377 -0.45 -9.53 1.04
CA VAL A 377 -0.34 -10.52 -0.06
C VAL A 377 0.98 -10.40 -0.80
N LEU A 378 1.43 -9.18 -1.11
CA LEU A 378 2.70 -8.95 -1.81
C LEU A 378 3.91 -9.31 -0.92
N ALA A 379 3.88 -8.95 0.37
CA ALA A 379 4.90 -9.33 1.35
C ALA A 379 4.96 -10.84 1.56
N ALA A 380 3.81 -11.52 1.47
CA ALA A 380 3.74 -12.97 1.52
C ALA A 380 4.39 -13.64 0.30
N LYS A 381 4.39 -12.96 -0.86
CA LYS A 381 4.94 -13.45 -2.13
C LYS A 381 6.41 -13.09 -2.35
N ALA A 382 6.89 -12.05 -1.67
CA ALA A 382 8.28 -11.62 -1.72
C ALA A 382 9.15 -12.43 -0.74
N ARG A 383 10.45 -12.59 -1.07
CA ARG A 383 11.40 -13.28 -0.18
C ARG A 383 11.74 -12.44 1.06
N LYS A 384 11.90 -11.12 0.89
CA LYS A 384 12.20 -10.15 1.96
C LYS A 384 11.34 -8.90 1.82
N THR A 385 11.10 -8.21 2.93
CA THR A 385 10.32 -6.96 2.97
C THR A 385 11.09 -5.85 3.67
N LEU A 386 11.15 -4.67 3.09
CA LEU A 386 11.74 -3.46 3.65
C LEU A 386 10.64 -2.41 3.80
N LEU A 387 10.35 -2.02 5.03
CA LEU A 387 9.40 -0.96 5.34
C LEU A 387 10.14 0.36 5.52
N LEU A 388 9.76 1.39 4.75
CA LEU A 388 10.29 2.75 4.88
C LEU A 388 9.18 3.64 5.43
N THR A 389 9.41 4.32 6.55
CA THR A 389 8.42 5.24 7.14
C THR A 389 9.09 6.34 7.95
N GLY A 390 8.46 7.50 8.05
CA GLY A 390 8.86 8.53 9.02
C GLY A 390 8.08 8.50 10.33
N THR A 391 6.98 7.75 10.38
CA THR A 391 6.02 7.74 11.48
C THR A 391 5.52 6.33 11.67
N LEU A 392 6.38 5.47 12.24
CA LEU A 392 6.05 4.05 12.41
C LEU A 392 4.78 3.81 13.24
N MET A 393 4.50 4.66 14.23
CA MET A 393 3.32 4.60 15.09
C MET A 393 2.63 5.97 15.18
N GLY A 394 1.29 5.97 15.25
CA GLY A 394 0.47 7.15 15.51
C GLY A 394 0.07 7.31 16.98
N GLY A 395 0.72 6.58 17.89
CA GLY A 395 0.48 6.63 19.34
C GLY A 395 -0.38 5.51 19.91
N TYR A 396 -0.95 4.63 19.08
CA TYR A 396 -1.72 3.46 19.52
C TYR A 396 -1.01 2.15 19.15
N GLY A 397 -1.13 1.11 19.98
CA GLY A 397 -0.45 -0.18 19.78
C GLY A 397 -0.99 -0.99 18.59
N ASP A 398 -2.26 -0.80 18.22
CA ASP A 398 -2.89 -1.44 17.06
C ASP A 398 -2.29 -0.98 15.72
N ASP A 399 -1.74 0.24 15.67
CA ASP A 399 -1.01 0.75 14.51
C ASP A 399 0.19 -0.14 14.13
N LEU A 400 0.84 -0.75 15.13
CA LEU A 400 2.00 -1.61 14.89
C LEU A 400 1.57 -3.04 14.57
N PHE A 401 0.59 -3.57 15.30
CA PHE A 401 0.20 -4.97 15.24
C PHE A 401 0.00 -5.48 13.81
N HIS A 402 -0.87 -4.81 13.07
CA HIS A 402 -1.27 -5.25 11.74
C HIS A 402 -0.17 -5.06 10.70
N LEU A 403 0.67 -4.02 10.85
CA LEU A 403 1.83 -3.80 9.98
C LEU A 403 2.88 -4.89 10.20
N LEU A 404 3.20 -5.18 11.47
CA LEU A 404 4.14 -6.24 11.86
C LEU A 404 3.64 -7.62 11.42
N PHE A 405 2.36 -7.94 11.60
CA PHE A 405 1.82 -9.23 11.18
C PHE A 405 1.89 -9.44 9.66
N ARG A 406 1.81 -8.37 8.86
CA ARG A 406 1.96 -8.45 7.40
C ARG A 406 3.41 -8.67 6.97
N ALA A 407 4.36 -8.03 7.65
CA ALA A 407 5.78 -8.08 7.30
C ALA A 407 6.53 -9.28 7.92
N LEU A 408 6.20 -9.62 9.17
CA LEU A 408 6.86 -10.61 10.02
C LEU A 408 5.85 -11.62 10.63
N PRO A 409 4.99 -12.28 9.82
CA PRO A 409 3.97 -13.18 10.37
C PRO A 409 4.56 -14.35 11.20
N GLY A 410 5.75 -14.84 10.84
CA GLY A 410 6.43 -15.91 11.58
C GLY A 410 6.75 -15.50 13.02
N ARG A 411 7.42 -14.35 13.19
CA ARG A 411 7.76 -13.78 14.50
C ARG A 411 6.52 -13.53 15.36
N MET A 412 5.49 -12.90 14.80
CA MET A 412 4.25 -12.65 15.53
C MET A 412 3.56 -13.94 16.01
N ILE A 413 3.64 -15.02 15.22
CA ILE A 413 3.08 -16.34 15.60
C ILE A 413 3.94 -17.04 16.66
N GLU A 414 5.27 -16.89 16.58
CA GLU A 414 6.25 -17.35 17.59
C GLU A 414 5.99 -16.66 18.94
N ASP A 415 5.71 -15.36 18.91
CA ASP A 415 5.39 -14.53 20.08
C ASP A 415 3.97 -14.79 20.65
N GLY A 416 3.20 -15.70 20.04
CA GLY A 416 1.89 -16.13 20.53
C GLY A 416 0.69 -15.37 19.96
N TYR A 417 0.90 -14.37 19.11
CA TYR A 417 -0.16 -13.63 18.45
C TYR A 417 -0.72 -14.41 17.26
N ARG A 418 -1.68 -15.29 17.50
CA ARG A 418 -2.20 -16.23 16.48
C ARG A 418 -3.62 -15.89 16.00
N PRO A 419 -3.89 -16.00 14.68
CA PRO A 419 -5.25 -15.93 14.18
C PRO A 419 -6.11 -17.07 14.73
N THR A 420 -7.41 -16.82 14.86
CA THR A 420 -8.38 -17.86 15.20
C THR A 420 -8.51 -18.90 14.09
N LYS A 421 -9.20 -20.02 14.36
CA LYS A 421 -9.53 -21.03 13.33
C LYS A 421 -10.33 -20.45 12.15
N SER A 422 -11.08 -19.37 12.38
CA SER A 422 -11.82 -18.64 11.34
C SER A 422 -10.98 -17.60 10.60
N GLY A 423 -9.70 -17.44 10.94
CA GLY A 423 -8.81 -16.45 10.35
C GLY A 423 -8.97 -15.04 10.92
N SER A 424 -9.73 -14.86 12.00
CA SER A 424 -9.87 -13.57 12.66
C SER A 424 -8.59 -13.21 13.43
N MET A 425 -8.19 -11.95 13.30
CA MET A 425 -7.01 -11.37 13.96
C MET A 425 -7.37 -10.62 15.25
N THR A 426 -8.66 -10.51 15.61
CA THR A 426 -9.11 -9.68 16.72
C THR A 426 -8.52 -10.09 18.06
N SER A 427 -8.51 -11.38 18.38
CA SER A 427 -7.96 -11.88 19.65
C SER A 427 -6.45 -11.64 19.75
N ALA A 428 -5.72 -11.85 18.66
CA ALA A 428 -4.29 -11.60 18.59
C ALA A 428 -3.96 -10.11 18.70
N ALA A 429 -4.74 -9.25 18.04
CA ALA A 429 -4.60 -7.80 18.15
C ALA A 429 -4.84 -7.33 19.59
N MET A 430 -5.89 -7.83 20.24
CA MET A 430 -6.19 -7.52 21.65
C MET A 430 -5.08 -7.98 22.58
N ALA A 431 -4.53 -9.17 22.38
CA ALA A 431 -3.40 -9.66 23.18
C ALA A 431 -2.17 -8.76 22.99
N PHE A 432 -1.81 -8.44 21.75
CA PHE A 432 -0.70 -7.52 21.46
C PHE A 432 -0.88 -6.15 22.11
N MET A 433 -2.10 -5.60 22.08
CA MET A 433 -2.39 -4.32 22.74
C MET A 433 -2.35 -4.40 24.26
N ARG A 434 -2.63 -5.57 24.88
CA ARG A 434 -2.45 -5.78 26.32
C ARG A 434 -0.97 -5.78 26.70
N ASP A 435 -0.13 -6.39 25.86
CA ASP A 435 1.30 -6.54 26.14
C ASP A 435 2.09 -5.25 25.84
N HIS A 436 1.68 -4.50 24.82
CA HIS A 436 2.47 -3.40 24.26
C HIS A 436 1.72 -2.06 24.13
N GLY A 437 0.42 -2.02 24.45
CA GLY A 437 -0.41 -0.83 24.31
C GLY A 437 -0.98 -0.33 25.65
N ILE A 438 -1.86 0.66 25.55
CA ILE A 438 -2.67 1.14 26.68
C ILE A 438 -4.12 0.85 26.35
N LEU A 439 -4.78 0.03 27.18
CA LEU A 439 -6.18 -0.31 27.02
C LEU A 439 -7.02 0.41 28.08
N LYS A 440 -8.19 0.91 27.65
CA LYS A 440 -9.21 1.45 28.56
C LYS A 440 -10.40 0.50 28.57
N ASP A 441 -10.53 -0.27 29.63
CA ASP A 441 -11.69 -1.13 29.85
C ASP A 441 -12.84 -0.31 30.47
N ILE A 442 -14.01 -0.35 29.85
CA ILE A 442 -15.22 0.29 30.36
C ILE A 442 -16.12 -0.81 30.92
N TYR A 443 -16.34 -0.79 32.23
CA TYR A 443 -17.24 -1.70 32.91
C TYR A 443 -18.60 -1.01 33.11
N SER A 444 -19.68 -1.68 32.71
CA SER A 444 -21.05 -1.23 32.99
C SER A 444 -21.64 -2.13 34.07
N GLU A 445 -21.82 -1.59 35.27
CA GLU A 445 -22.60 -2.24 36.33
C GLU A 445 -24.08 -2.04 36.05
N SER A 446 -24.81 -3.13 35.85
CA SER A 446 -26.28 -3.12 35.87
C SER A 446 -26.73 -3.35 37.31
N THR A 447 -27.29 -2.32 37.94
CA THR A 447 -27.85 -2.38 39.30
C THR A 447 -29.10 -3.24 39.39
#